data_AF-A0AAD5HWV3-F1
#
_entry.id   AF-A0AAD5HWV3-F1
#
_cell.length_a   1.000
_cell.length_b   1.000
_cell.length_c   1.000
_cell.angle_alpha   90.00
_cell.angle_beta   90.00
_cell.angle_gamma   90.00
#
_symmetry.space_group_name_H-M   'P 1'
#
loop_
_entity.id
_entity.type
_entity.pdbx_description
1 polymer ?
#
loop_
_entity_poly.entity_id
_entity_poly.type
_entity_poly.pdbx_seq_one_letter_code
_entity_poly.pdbx_strand_id
1 'polypeptide(L)'
;MPTTKKTNSEATGPQRASEFNDALQAVPGQLAMMHVLQYSYMAQTTLRKCDFEELIEASQEAGKILHECGSPIDCTGNQTWPEDAERVNTQIKEKYGEFPAVVDGFKKHVEHARAAIAASR
;
A
#
# COMPACT_ATOMS: atom_id res chain seq x y z
N MET A 1 -6.13 -55.88 21.52
CA MET A 1 -6.70 -54.88 20.58
C MET A 1 -5.89 -53.60 20.71
N PRO A 2 -5.24 -53.09 19.66
CA PRO A 2 -4.71 -51.74 19.70
C PRO A 2 -5.82 -50.77 19.31
N THR A 3 -6.27 -49.95 20.26
CA THR A 3 -7.15 -48.81 20.01
C THR A 3 -6.33 -47.72 19.31
N THR A 4 -6.42 -47.66 17.99
CA THR A 4 -5.88 -46.55 17.21
C THR A 4 -6.63 -45.27 17.61
N LYS A 5 -5.98 -44.40 18.38
CA LYS A 5 -6.43 -43.02 18.59
C LYS A 5 -6.45 -42.33 17.23
N LYS A 6 -7.64 -42.20 16.65
CA LYS A 6 -7.87 -41.40 15.46
C LYS A 6 -7.86 -39.93 15.90
N THR A 7 -6.69 -39.30 15.92
CA THR A 7 -6.60 -37.83 15.99
C THR A 7 -6.99 -37.26 14.65
N ASN A 8 -8.30 -37.31 14.33
CA ASN A 8 -8.89 -36.53 13.25
C ASN A 8 -9.27 -35.16 13.84
N SER A 9 -8.31 -34.24 13.96
CA SER A 9 -8.65 -32.82 13.89
C SER A 9 -8.37 -32.36 12.45
N GLU A 10 -9.23 -32.77 11.52
CA GLU A 10 -9.23 -32.11 10.22
C GLU A 10 -9.68 -30.66 10.47
N ALA A 11 -8.76 -29.71 10.29
CA ALA A 11 -9.06 -28.29 10.43
C ALA A 11 -10.31 -27.97 9.58
N THR A 12 -11.33 -27.39 10.21
CA THR A 12 -12.57 -27.02 9.54
C THR A 12 -12.28 -25.95 8.48
N GLY A 13 -13.14 -25.83 7.46
CA GLY A 13 -12.99 -24.79 6.42
C GLY A 13 -12.72 -23.37 6.97
N PRO A 14 -13.46 -22.90 7.99
CA PRO A 14 -13.19 -21.62 8.65
C PRO A 14 -11.82 -21.54 9.32
N GLN A 15 -11.36 -22.62 9.95
CA GLN A 15 -10.05 -22.65 10.61
C GLN A 15 -8.91 -22.54 9.59
N ARG A 16 -9.00 -23.24 8.46
CA ARG A 16 -8.05 -23.11 7.35
C ARG A 16 -8.04 -21.71 6.75
N ALA A 17 -9.20 -21.05 6.67
CA ALA A 17 -9.29 -19.67 6.19
C ALA A 17 -8.63 -18.67 7.17
N SER A 18 -8.80 -18.88 8.48
CA SER A 18 -8.10 -18.09 9.51
C SER A 18 -6.59 -18.28 9.43
N GLU A 19 -6.12 -19.52 9.39
CA GLU A 19 -4.69 -19.86 9.26
C GLU A 19 -4.07 -19.24 8.00
N PHE A 20 -4.80 -19.25 6.89
CA PHE A 20 -4.37 -18.59 5.66
C PHE A 20 -4.28 -17.06 5.82
N ASN A 21 -5.27 -16.42 6.44
CA ASN A 21 -5.23 -15.00 6.71
C ASN A 21 -4.06 -14.63 7.62
N ASP A 22 -3.80 -15.41 8.65
CA ASP A 22 -2.68 -15.19 9.57
C ASP A 22 -1.34 -15.36 8.86
N ALA A 23 -1.21 -16.37 7.99
CA ALA A 23 -0.04 -16.57 7.16
C ALA A 23 0.19 -15.39 6.19
N LEU A 24 -0.88 -14.83 5.60
CA LEU A 24 -0.77 -13.64 4.76
C LEU A 24 -0.32 -12.41 5.56
N GLN A 25 -0.87 -12.18 6.75
CA GLN A 25 -0.48 -11.06 7.60
C GLN A 25 0.96 -11.17 8.10
N ALA A 26 1.50 -12.39 8.18
CA ALA A 26 2.90 -12.63 8.52
C ALA A 26 3.88 -12.33 7.37
N VAL A 27 3.42 -12.18 6.12
CA VAL A 27 4.29 -11.82 4.98
C VAL A 27 4.73 -10.36 5.11
N PRO A 28 6.05 -10.07 5.20
CA PRO A 28 6.56 -8.70 5.26
C PRO A 28 6.05 -7.86 4.09
N GLY A 29 5.53 -6.67 4.39
CA GLY A 29 5.03 -5.75 3.37
C GLY A 29 3.67 -6.10 2.78
N GLN A 30 3.00 -7.20 3.17
CA GLN A 30 1.69 -7.58 2.61
C GLN A 30 0.64 -6.48 2.79
N LEU A 31 0.52 -5.91 4.00
CA LEU A 31 -0.42 -4.81 4.25
C LEU A 31 -0.09 -3.58 3.38
N ALA A 32 1.20 -3.31 3.18
CA ALA A 32 1.67 -2.22 2.36
C ALA A 32 1.30 -2.42 0.88
N MET A 33 1.53 -3.62 0.34
CA MET A 33 1.12 -3.99 -1.02
C MET A 33 -0.39 -3.89 -1.22
N MET A 34 -1.18 -4.34 -0.24
CA MET A 34 -2.64 -4.24 -0.32
C MET A 34 -3.13 -2.79 -0.39
N HIS A 35 -2.54 -1.89 0.40
CA HIS A 35 -2.86 -0.46 0.33
C HIS A 35 -2.49 0.15 -1.03
N VAL A 36 -1.33 -0.21 -1.59
CA VAL A 36 -0.92 0.23 -2.92
C VAL A 36 -1.94 -0.22 -3.97
N LEU A 37 -2.31 -1.51 -3.96
CA LEU A 37 -3.29 -2.07 -4.90
C LEU A 37 -4.66 -1.41 -4.80
N GLN A 38 -5.17 -1.22 -3.57
CA GLN A 38 -6.47 -0.60 -3.34
C GLN A 38 -6.51 0.86 -3.83
N TYR A 39 -5.46 1.63 -3.55
CA TYR A 39 -5.38 3.02 -4.00
C TYR A 39 -5.27 3.08 -5.54
N SER A 40 -4.38 2.29 -6.14
CA SER A 40 -4.20 2.29 -7.60
C SER A 40 -5.50 1.89 -8.32
N TYR A 41 -6.24 0.91 -7.81
CA TYR A 41 -7.55 0.54 -8.36
C TYR A 41 -8.55 1.69 -8.24
N MET A 42 -8.67 2.30 -7.05
CA MET A 42 -9.57 3.44 -6.84
C MET A 42 -9.23 4.59 -7.79
N ALA A 43 -7.96 4.98 -7.89
CA ALA A 43 -7.52 6.05 -8.78
C ALA A 43 -7.77 5.73 -10.25
N GLN A 44 -7.50 4.49 -10.69
CA GLN A 44 -7.75 4.04 -12.05
C GLN A 44 -9.23 4.08 -12.43
N THR A 45 -10.13 3.79 -11.49
CA THR A 45 -11.59 3.85 -11.74
C THR A 45 -12.16 5.27 -11.69
N THR A 46 -11.43 6.20 -11.07
CA THR A 46 -11.87 7.58 -10.85
C THR A 46 -11.35 8.52 -11.94
N LEU A 47 -10.11 8.32 -12.39
CA LEU A 47 -9.42 9.19 -13.34
C LEU A 47 -9.49 8.64 -14.77
N ARG A 48 -9.30 9.52 -15.76
CA ARG A 48 -9.04 9.06 -17.13
C ARG A 48 -7.68 8.36 -17.18
N LYS A 49 -7.49 7.50 -18.18
CA LYS A 49 -6.25 6.72 -18.32
C LYS A 49 -4.97 7.58 -18.27
N CYS A 50 -4.92 8.68 -19.03
CA CYS A 50 -3.76 9.58 -19.04
C CYS A 50 -3.51 10.21 -17.66
N ASP A 51 -4.58 10.64 -16.99
CA ASP A 51 -4.52 11.27 -15.69
C ASP A 51 -4.04 10.26 -14.61
N PHE A 52 -4.42 8.99 -14.73
CA PHE A 52 -3.93 7.92 -13.86
C PHE A 52 -2.44 7.62 -14.10
N GLU A 53 -2.00 7.55 -15.36
CA GLU A 53 -0.59 7.33 -15.69
C GLU A 53 0.30 8.45 -15.10
N GLU A 54 -0.12 9.71 -15.24
CA GLU A 54 0.57 10.86 -14.65
C GLU A 54 0.59 10.83 -13.11
N LEU A 55 -0.50 10.38 -12.46
CA LEU A 55 -0.54 10.18 -11.01
C LEU A 55 0.49 9.13 -10.53
N ILE A 56 0.66 8.06 -11.30
CA ILE A 56 1.65 7.02 -11.00
C ILE A 56 3.07 7.56 -11.18
N GLU A 57 3.33 8.36 -12.22
CA GLU A 57 4.63 9.02 -12.42
C GLU A 57 4.98 9.97 -11.26
N ALA A 58 4.02 10.80 -10.84
CA ALA A 58 4.20 11.67 -9.67
C ALA A 58 4.44 10.87 -8.37
N SER A 59 3.76 9.73 -8.21
CA SER A 59 3.98 8.83 -7.07
C SER A 59 5.41 8.27 -7.06
N GLN A 60 5.95 7.91 -8.23
CA GLN A 60 7.33 7.44 -8.38
C GLN A 60 8.35 8.55 -8.09
N GLU A 61 8.11 9.77 -8.58
CA GLU A 61 8.95 10.92 -8.32
C GLU A 61 9.04 11.23 -6.82
N ALA A 62 7.90 11.36 -6.15
CA ALA A 62 7.85 11.58 -4.70
C ALA A 62 8.54 10.44 -3.93
N GLY A 63 8.30 9.18 -4.34
CA GLY A 63 8.94 8.01 -3.73
C GLY A 63 10.47 8.03 -3.84
N LYS A 64 10.99 8.47 -4.99
CA LYS A 64 12.43 8.62 -5.24
C LYS A 64 13.04 9.73 -4.36
N ILE A 65 12.41 10.90 -4.31
CA ILE A 65 12.86 12.02 -3.46
C ILE A 65 12.93 11.58 -2.00
N LEU A 66 11.88 10.93 -1.49
CA LEU A 66 11.84 10.44 -0.11
C LEU A 66 12.93 9.40 0.18
N HIS A 67 13.26 8.55 -0.80
CA HIS A 67 14.35 7.60 -0.67
C HIS A 67 15.71 8.31 -0.59
N GLU A 68 15.97 9.25 -1.50
CA GLU A 68 17.23 10.01 -1.58
C GLU A 68 17.46 10.89 -0.35
N CYS A 69 16.39 11.46 0.23
CA CYS A 69 16.44 12.25 1.45
C CYS A 69 16.52 11.40 2.74
N GLY A 70 16.55 10.07 2.65
CA GLY A 70 16.58 9.19 3.84
C GLY A 70 15.34 9.34 4.73
N SER A 71 14.21 9.75 4.16
CA SER A 71 12.97 9.94 4.92
C SER A 71 12.53 8.62 5.56
N PRO A 72 12.03 8.62 6.80
CA PRO A 72 11.51 7.42 7.43
C PRO A 72 10.37 6.79 6.62
N ILE A 73 10.06 5.54 6.94
CA ILE A 73 8.93 4.79 6.39
C ILE A 73 7.98 4.52 7.56
N ASP A 74 6.94 5.33 7.72
CA ASP A 74 5.96 5.21 8.81
C ASP A 74 4.54 4.83 8.38
N CYS A 75 4.23 4.91 7.07
CA CYS A 75 2.94 4.55 6.47
C CYS A 75 1.72 5.28 7.06
N THR A 76 1.92 6.43 7.73
CA THR A 76 0.84 7.15 8.40
C THR A 76 0.14 8.16 7.49
N GLY A 77 0.79 8.61 6.41
CA GLY A 77 0.39 9.74 5.58
C GLY A 77 0.55 11.11 6.26
N ASN A 78 0.96 11.13 7.53
CA ASN A 78 1.07 12.33 8.36
C ASN A 78 2.51 12.85 8.44
N GLN A 79 3.46 12.13 7.84
CA GLN A 79 4.85 12.52 7.85
C GLN A 79 5.03 13.83 7.07
N THR A 80 5.76 14.78 7.67
CA THR A 80 6.26 15.94 6.93
C THR A 80 7.26 15.45 5.89
N TRP A 81 6.96 15.68 4.62
CA TRP A 81 7.88 15.32 3.55
C TRP A 81 8.91 16.44 3.33
N PRO A 82 10.07 16.13 2.73
CA PRO A 82 10.98 17.14 2.19
C PRO A 82 10.25 18.07 1.21
N GLU A 83 10.72 19.32 1.10
CA GLU A 83 10.07 20.37 0.30
C GLU A 83 9.82 19.94 -1.15
N ASP A 84 10.79 19.28 -1.79
CA ASP A 84 10.64 18.79 -3.16
C ASP A 84 9.52 17.75 -3.31
N ALA A 85 9.35 16.87 -2.33
CA ALA A 85 8.28 15.88 -2.33
C ALA A 85 6.92 16.51 -1.96
N GLU A 86 6.89 17.53 -1.08
CA GLU A 86 5.67 18.30 -0.83
C GLU A 86 5.22 19.12 -2.04
N ARG A 87 6.16 19.58 -2.88
CA ARG A 87 5.82 20.23 -4.14
C ARG A 87 5.08 19.28 -5.08
N VAL A 88 5.54 18.02 -5.21
CA VAL A 88 4.81 17.00 -5.98
C VAL A 88 3.40 16.77 -5.41
N ASN A 89 3.28 16.60 -4.09
CA ASN A 89 1.99 16.47 -3.42
C ASN A 89 1.05 17.68 -3.65
N THR A 90 1.62 18.90 -3.71
CA THR A 90 0.87 20.12 -3.99
C THR A 90 0.36 20.16 -5.42
N GLN A 91 1.17 19.76 -6.40
CA GLN A 91 0.73 19.63 -7.80
C GLN A 91 -0.41 18.62 -7.96
N ILE A 92 -0.36 17.50 -7.22
CA ILE A 92 -1.46 16.52 -7.17
C ILE A 92 -2.74 17.13 -6.60
N LYS A 93 -2.63 17.89 -5.49
CA LYS A 93 -3.78 18.61 -4.89
C LYS A 93 -4.40 19.61 -5.85
N GLU A 94 -3.59 20.39 -6.54
CA GLU A 94 -4.05 21.40 -7.50
C GLU A 94 -4.74 20.77 -8.71
N LYS A 95 -4.15 19.68 -9.25
CA LYS A 95 -4.64 19.03 -10.46
C LYS A 95 -5.88 18.16 -10.23
N TYR A 96 -5.91 17.43 -9.11
CA TYR A 96 -6.96 16.45 -8.80
C TYR A 96 -7.85 16.90 -7.64
N GLY A 97 -7.90 18.20 -7.32
CA GLY A 97 -8.67 18.75 -6.20
C GLY A 97 -10.16 18.42 -6.23
N GLU A 98 -10.73 18.13 -7.41
CA GLU A 98 -12.11 17.66 -7.58
C GLU A 98 -12.32 16.19 -7.19
N PHE A 99 -11.23 15.44 -6.93
CA PHE A 99 -11.22 14.03 -6.57
C PHE A 99 -10.59 13.81 -5.17
N PRO A 100 -11.31 14.08 -4.06
CA PRO A 100 -10.76 14.03 -2.71
C PRO A 100 -10.07 12.69 -2.37
N ALA A 101 -10.65 11.56 -2.79
CA ALA A 101 -10.08 10.24 -2.53
C ALA A 101 -8.69 10.04 -3.16
N VAL A 102 -8.46 10.64 -4.34
CA VAL A 102 -7.15 10.60 -5.03
C VAL A 102 -6.15 11.44 -4.26
N VAL A 103 -6.53 12.66 -3.91
CA VAL A 103 -5.67 13.64 -3.25
C VAL A 103 -5.30 13.20 -1.83
N ASP A 104 -6.29 12.84 -1.01
CA ASP A 104 -6.10 12.47 0.39
C ASP A 104 -5.31 11.16 0.53
N GLY A 105 -5.46 10.25 -0.44
CA GLY A 105 -4.75 8.98 -0.44
C GLY A 105 -3.31 9.04 -0.96
N PHE A 106 -2.90 10.12 -1.64
CA PHE A 106 -1.64 10.17 -2.38
C PHE A 106 -0.40 9.94 -1.49
N LYS A 107 -0.25 10.70 -0.40
CA LYS A 107 0.91 10.55 0.49
C LYS A 107 1.00 9.15 1.09
N LYS A 108 -0.15 8.66 1.55
CA LYS A 108 -0.27 7.31 2.11
C LYS A 108 0.12 6.25 1.08
N HIS A 109 -0.32 6.39 -0.18
CA HIS A 109 0.06 5.49 -1.27
C HIS A 109 1.58 5.44 -1.47
N VAL A 110 2.24 6.59 -1.57
CA VAL A 110 3.70 6.67 -1.77
C VAL A 110 4.45 6.02 -0.60
N GLU A 111 4.05 6.27 0.64
CA GLU A 111 4.68 5.68 1.82
C GLU A 111 4.51 4.16 1.88
N HIS A 112 3.31 3.64 1.57
CA HIS A 112 3.08 2.19 1.51
C HIS A 112 3.84 1.54 0.35
N ALA A 113 3.96 2.21 -0.79
CA ALA A 113 4.79 1.72 -1.90
C ALA A 113 6.25 1.59 -1.48
N ARG A 114 6.80 2.60 -0.80
CA ARG A 114 8.16 2.55 -0.24
C ARG A 114 8.32 1.42 0.78
N ALA A 115 7.34 1.23 1.67
CA ALA A 115 7.35 0.16 2.66
C ALA A 115 7.31 -1.24 2.04
N ALA A 116 6.47 -1.44 1.02
CA ALA A 116 6.39 -2.71 0.29
C ALA A 116 7.73 -3.05 -0.38
N ILE A 117 8.36 -2.07 -1.03
CA ILE A 117 9.67 -2.24 -1.67
C ILE A 117 10.75 -2.54 -0.62
N ALA A 118 10.77 -1.81 0.50
CA ALA A 118 11.74 -2.02 1.57
C ALA A 118 11.61 -3.41 2.21
N ALA A 119 10.39 -3.93 2.36
CA ALA A 119 10.13 -5.26 2.89
C ALA A 119 10.45 -6.40 1.91
N SER A 120 10.67 -6.08 0.62
CA SER A 120 10.99 -7.04 -0.44
C SER A 120 12.51 -7.21 -0.67
N ARG A 121 13.35 -6.52 0.11
CA ARG A 121 14.82 -6.56 0.03
C ARG A 121 15.39 -7.31 1.23
#